data_AF-A0A518DVZ2-F1
#
_entry.id   AF-A0A518DVZ2-F1
#
_cell.length_a   1.000
_cell.length_b   1.000
_cell.length_c   1.000
_cell.angle_alpha   90.00
_cell.angle_beta   90.00
_cell.angle_gamma   90.00
#
_symmetry.space_group_name_H-M   'P 1'
#
loop_
_entity.id
_entity.type
_entity.pdbx_description
1 polymer ?
#
loop_
_entity_poly.entity_id
_entity_poly.type
_entity_poly.pdbx_seq_one_letter_code
_entity_poly.pdbx_strand_id
1 'polypeptide(L)'
;MKVKEGGFEFQEEAEGWGVFYRRKRIGEIVGMKEPSGRHCFRLGCDTRKEPRTYRGKVKAAEALLSLSQLQREAAKKKWSPEMLILSAWDNRPRVSESV
;
A
#
# COMPACT_ATOMS: atom_id res chain seq x y z
N MET A 1 -14.23 11.48 -9.33
CA MET A 1 -14.63 10.28 -10.09
C MET A 1 -14.50 9.00 -9.24
N LYS A 2 -15.27 7.93 -9.52
CA LYS A 2 -15.10 6.60 -8.90
C LYS A 2 -14.76 5.55 -9.95
N VAL A 3 -13.70 4.77 -9.71
CA VAL A 3 -13.20 3.73 -10.63
C VAL A 3 -13.05 2.42 -9.88
N LYS A 4 -13.47 1.31 -10.48
CA LYS A 4 -13.26 -0.03 -9.92
C LYS A 4 -12.26 -0.79 -10.77
N GLU A 5 -11.20 -1.30 -10.15
CA GLU A 5 -10.11 -2.00 -10.84
C GLU A 5 -9.40 -2.96 -9.87
N GLY A 6 -9.06 -4.17 -10.32
CA GLY A 6 -8.26 -5.12 -9.52
C GLY A 6 -8.89 -5.55 -8.18
N GLY A 7 -10.22 -5.47 -8.03
CA GLY A 7 -10.91 -5.74 -6.77
C GLY A 7 -10.93 -4.58 -5.77
N PHE A 8 -10.42 -3.41 -6.17
CA PHE A 8 -10.43 -2.17 -5.41
C PHE A 8 -11.40 -1.16 -5.99
N GLU A 9 -11.90 -0.25 -5.15
CA GLU A 9 -12.59 0.97 -5.57
C GLU A 9 -11.69 2.18 -5.27
N PHE A 10 -11.51 3.02 -6.28
CA PHE A 10 -10.71 4.23 -6.22
C PHE A 10 -11.64 5.44 -6.33
N GLN A 11 -11.60 6.30 -5.33
CA GLN A 11 -12.34 7.54 -5.30
C GLN A 11 -11.34 8.69 -5.41
N GLU A 12 -11.52 9.55 -6.39
CA GLU A 12 -10.69 10.75 -6.55
C GLU A 12 -10.90 11.73 -5.39
N GLU A 13 -9.80 12.26 -4.87
CA GLU A 13 -9.72 13.23 -3.78
C GLU A 13 -8.78 14.38 -4.19
N ALA A 14 -8.69 15.45 -3.38
CA ALA A 14 -7.97 16.67 -3.74
C ALA A 14 -6.49 16.44 -4.13
N GLU A 15 -5.81 15.51 -3.45
CA GLU A 15 -4.38 15.24 -3.65
C GLU A 15 -4.09 13.82 -4.18
N GLY A 16 -5.12 13.05 -4.55
CA GLY A 16 -4.91 11.67 -4.97
C GLY A 16 -6.17 10.84 -5.09
N TRP A 17 -6.07 9.57 -4.69
CA TRP A 17 -7.16 8.60 -4.76
C TRP A 17 -7.34 7.93 -3.40
N GLY A 18 -8.49 8.10 -2.78
CA GLY A 18 -8.96 7.26 -1.69
C GLY A 18 -9.16 5.83 -2.18
N VAL A 19 -8.54 4.87 -1.49
CA VAL A 19 -8.56 3.45 -1.88
C VAL A 19 -9.47 2.67 -0.94
N PHE A 20 -10.36 1.89 -1.52
CA PHE A 20 -11.35 1.08 -0.82
C PHE A 20 -11.22 -0.40 -1.22
N TYR A 21 -11.28 -1.28 -0.21
CA TYR A 21 -11.36 -2.72 -0.40
C TYR A 21 -12.55 -3.28 0.38
N ARG A 22 -13.43 -4.03 -0.29
CA ARG A 22 -14.68 -4.56 0.30
C ARG A 22 -15.50 -3.48 1.03
N ARG A 23 -15.68 -2.31 0.40
CA ARG A 23 -16.39 -1.12 0.92
C ARG A 23 -15.76 -0.44 2.14
N LYS A 24 -14.56 -0.85 2.57
CA LYS A 24 -13.81 -0.18 3.64
C LYS A 24 -12.68 0.64 3.04
N ARG A 25 -12.52 1.89 3.49
CA ARG A 25 -11.35 2.70 3.15
C ARG A 25 -10.11 2.06 3.79
N ILE A 26 -9.10 1.78 2.98
CA ILE A 26 -7.82 1.20 3.44
C ILE A 26 -6.67 2.20 3.41
N GLY A 27 -6.85 3.34 2.76
CA GLY A 27 -5.85 4.42 2.71
C GLY A 27 -6.05 5.29 1.49
N GLU A 28 -4.96 5.92 1.07
CA GLU A 28 -4.90 6.81 -0.09
C GLU A 28 -3.61 6.59 -0.88
N ILE A 29 -3.68 6.79 -2.19
CA ILE A 29 -2.51 6.79 -3.07
C ILE A 29 -2.42 8.14 -3.78
N VAL A 30 -1.19 8.64 -3.92
CA VAL A 30 -0.90 9.93 -4.52
C VAL A 30 -0.15 9.69 -5.83
N GLY A 31 -0.64 10.28 -6.91
CA GLY A 31 0.01 10.20 -8.21
C GLY A 31 1.35 10.95 -8.21
N MET A 32 2.36 10.36 -8.82
CA MET A 32 3.68 10.96 -9.00
C MET A 32 4.21 10.67 -10.40
N LYS A 33 5.26 11.40 -10.78
CA LYS A 33 6.05 11.11 -11.99
C LYS A 33 7.46 10.72 -11.58
N GLU A 34 7.92 9.56 -12.05
CA GLU A 34 9.34 9.21 -11.97
C GLU A 34 10.17 10.22 -12.81
N PRO A 35 11.48 10.39 -12.55
CA PRO A 35 12.38 11.17 -13.41
C PRO A 35 12.36 10.72 -14.88
N SER A 36 12.03 9.45 -15.12
CA SER A 36 11.84 8.87 -16.45
C SER A 36 10.56 9.34 -17.18
N GLY A 37 9.73 10.17 -16.53
CA GLY A 37 8.42 10.61 -17.04
C GLY A 37 7.29 9.61 -16.82
N ARG A 38 7.57 8.41 -16.29
CA ARG A 38 6.56 7.37 -16.06
C ARG A 38 5.63 7.72 -14.90
N HIS A 39 4.34 7.49 -15.10
CA HIS A 39 3.34 7.64 -14.06
C HIS A 39 3.48 6.53 -13.01
N CYS A 40 3.63 6.95 -11.76
CA CYS A 40 3.70 6.05 -10.62
C CYS A 40 2.82 6.58 -9.49
N PHE A 41 2.66 5.78 -8.45
CA PHE A 41 1.89 6.14 -7.27
C PHE A 41 2.74 5.89 -6.03
N ARG A 42 2.66 6.80 -5.06
CA ARG A 42 3.11 6.54 -3.68
C ARG A 42 1.91 6.31 -2.78
N LEU A 43 2.17 5.73 -1.62
CA LEU A 43 1.17 5.65 -0.56
C LEU A 43 1.10 7.01 0.14
N GLY A 44 -0.09 7.50 0.46
CA GLY A 44 -0.23 8.81 1.11
C GLY A 44 0.41 8.86 2.50
N CYS A 45 0.41 7.73 3.21
CA CYS A 45 1.08 7.57 4.50
C CYS A 45 2.62 7.47 4.43
N ASP A 46 3.21 7.38 3.23
CA ASP A 46 4.66 7.35 3.07
C ASP A 46 5.23 8.77 3.03
N THR A 47 5.73 9.23 4.18
CA THR A 47 6.26 10.60 4.39
C THR A 47 7.77 10.70 4.21
N ARG A 48 8.44 9.66 3.71
CA ARG A 48 9.89 9.68 3.45
C ARG A 48 10.23 10.69 2.35
N LYS A 49 11.44 11.25 2.40
CA LYS A 49 11.97 12.15 1.35
C LYS A 49 11.93 11.49 -0.04
N GLU A 50 12.25 10.21 -0.08
CA GLU A 50 12.16 9.36 -1.28
C GLU A 50 11.16 8.24 -1.00
N PRO A 51 9.86 8.46 -1.23
CA PRO A 51 8.84 7.47 -0.95
C PRO A 51 8.95 6.32 -1.95
N ARG A 52 8.51 5.13 -1.51
CA ARG A 52 8.44 3.98 -2.41
C ARG A 52 7.33 4.22 -3.44
N THR A 53 7.67 3.97 -4.70
CA THR A 53 6.73 4.11 -5.81
C THR A 53 6.24 2.76 -6.32
N TYR A 54 5.03 2.77 -6.85
CA TYR A 54 4.35 1.61 -7.41
C TYR A 54 3.88 1.96 -8.82
N ARG A 55 4.10 1.04 -9.76
CA ARG A 55 3.64 1.19 -11.14
C ARG A 55 2.19 0.72 -11.23
N GLY A 56 1.28 1.67 -11.36
CA GLY A 56 -0.16 1.42 -11.45
C GLY A 56 -0.90 1.50 -10.11
N LYS A 57 -2.17 1.93 -10.18
CA LYS A 57 -3.04 2.12 -9.00
C LYS A 57 -3.29 0.81 -8.24
N VAL A 58 -3.50 -0.28 -8.97
CA VAL A 58 -3.74 -1.62 -8.38
C VAL A 58 -2.56 -2.08 -7.53
N LYS A 59 -1.33 -1.95 -8.04
CA LYS A 59 -0.12 -2.34 -7.28
C LYS A 59 0.07 -1.50 -6.01
N ALA A 60 -0.23 -0.21 -6.07
CA ALA A 60 -0.23 0.65 -4.90
C ALA A 60 -1.33 0.26 -3.88
N ALA A 61 -2.52 -0.09 -4.37
CA ALA A 61 -3.64 -0.56 -3.55
C ALA A 61 -3.37 -1.92 -2.87
N GLU A 62 -2.73 -2.86 -3.57
CA GLU A 62 -2.26 -4.12 -2.99
C GLU A 62 -1.31 -3.86 -1.81
N ALA A 63 -0.36 -2.93 -1.96
CA ALA A 63 0.54 -2.55 -0.88
C ALA A 63 -0.18 -1.90 0.31
N LEU A 64 -1.18 -1.04 0.06
CA LEU A 64 -2.04 -0.50 1.13
C LEU A 64 -2.83 -1.59 1.84
N LEU A 65 -3.32 -2.59 1.11
CA LEU A 65 -4.07 -3.69 1.70
C LEU A 65 -3.19 -4.50 2.66
N SER A 66 -1.96 -4.84 2.25
CA SER A 66 -0.99 -5.51 3.11
C SER A 66 -0.67 -4.68 4.37
N LEU A 67 -0.47 -3.36 4.23
CA LEU A 67 -0.25 -2.47 5.37
C LEU A 67 -1.46 -2.44 6.32
N SER A 68 -2.67 -2.31 5.77
CA SER A 68 -3.90 -2.29 6.56
C SER A 68 -4.11 -3.61 7.32
N GLN A 69 -3.78 -4.75 6.71
CA GLN A 69 -3.82 -6.06 7.37
C GLN A 69 -2.80 -6.14 8.52
N LEU A 70 -1.55 -5.74 8.28
CA LEU A 70 -0.51 -5.70 9.30
C LEU A 70 -0.88 -4.80 10.48
N GLN A 71 -1.41 -3.60 10.21
CA GLN A 71 -1.88 -2.69 11.26
C GLN A 71 -3.01 -3.30 12.10
N ARG A 72 -3.98 -3.98 11.45
CA ARG A 72 -5.06 -4.66 12.15
C ARG A 72 -4.56 -5.81 13.02
N GLU A 73 -3.61 -6.60 12.53
CA GLU A 73 -3.00 -7.67 13.31
C GLU A 73 -2.20 -7.14 14.49
N ALA A 74 -1.40 -6.11 14.27
CA ALA A 74 -0.63 -5.45 15.31
C ALA A 74 -1.54 -4.89 16.42
N ALA A 75 -2.66 -4.25 16.05
CA ALA A 75 -3.64 -3.75 17.00
C ALA A 75 -4.33 -4.90 17.78
N LYS A 76 -4.70 -5.99 17.09
CA LYS A 76 -5.38 -7.15 17.71
C LYS A 76 -4.46 -7.89 18.69
N LYS A 77 -3.20 -8.09 18.32
CA LYS A 77 -2.21 -8.87 19.08
C LYS A 77 -1.35 -8.01 20.02
N LYS A 78 -1.56 -6.68 20.03
CA LYS A 78 -0.74 -5.70 20.75
C LYS A 78 0.77 -5.91 20.49
N TRP A 79 1.12 -6.08 19.23
CA TRP A 79 2.50 -6.34 18.84
C TRP A 79 3.41 -5.19 19.20
N SER A 80 4.60 -5.54 19.70
CA SER A 80 5.71 -4.59 19.77
C SER A 80 6.19 -4.24 18.35
N PRO A 81 6.90 -3.11 18.17
CA PRO A 81 7.50 -2.76 16.88
C PRO A 81 8.39 -3.87 16.31
N GLU A 82 9.14 -4.60 17.14
CA GLU A 82 10.00 -5.71 16.73
C GLU A 82 9.19 -6.85 16.10
N MET A 83 8.07 -7.24 16.73
CA MET A 83 7.18 -8.27 16.20
C MET A 83 6.54 -7.86 14.88
N LEU A 84 6.26 -6.57 14.69
CA LEU A 84 5.73 -6.03 13.44
C LEU A 84 6.78 -6.11 12.32
N ILE A 85 8.04 -5.81 12.62
CA ILE A 85 9.16 -5.93 11.66
C ILE A 85 9.36 -7.40 11.25
N LEU A 86 9.43 -8.32 12.23
CA LEU A 86 9.60 -9.75 11.95
C LEU A 86 8.45 -10.30 11.10
N SER A 87 7.20 -9.97 11.45
CA SER A 87 6.02 -10.40 10.69
C SER A 87 6.02 -9.82 9.26
N ALA A 88 6.46 -8.58 9.08
CA ALA A 88 6.57 -7.97 7.76
C ALA A 88 7.67 -8.62 6.90
N TRP A 89 8.72 -9.16 7.52
CA TRP A 89 9.77 -9.92 6.84
C TRP A 89 9.36 -11.35 6.49
N ASP A 90 8.64 -12.05 7.38
CA ASP A 90 8.15 -13.40 7.09
C ASP A 90 7.15 -13.44 5.91
N ASN A 91 6.44 -12.34 5.68
CA ASN A 91 5.56 -12.20 4.52
C ASN A 91 6.31 -11.86 3.22
N ARG A 92 7.64 -11.66 3.25
CA ARG A 92 8.45 -11.59 2.03
C ARG A 92 8.93 -13.00 1.70
N PRO A 93 8.93 -13.40 0.41
CA PRO A 93 9.49 -14.69 0.02
C PRO A 93 10.93 -14.80 0.52
N ARG A 94 11.23 -15.86 1.27
CA ARG A 94 12.60 -16.12 1.72
C ARG A 94 13.41 -16.50 0.49
N VAL A 95 14.61 -15.93 0.36
CA VAL A 95 15.51 -16.19 -0.79
C VAL A 95 15.80 -17.69 -0.95
N SER A 96 15.73 -18.47 0.14
CA SER A 96 15.91 -19.92 0.14
C SER A 96 14.73 -20.73 -0.42
N GLU A 97 13.58 -20.12 -0.69
CA GLU A 97 12.39 -20.79 -1.26
C GLU A 97 12.29 -20.62 -2.78
N SER A 98 13.33 -20.07 -3.42
CA SER A 98 13.45 -19.89 -4.88
C SER A 98 14.39 -20.91 -5.52
N VAL A 99 14.35 -22.18 -5.08
CA VAL A 99 15.08 -23.30 -5.68
C VAL A 99 14.11 -24.35 -6.16
#